data_AF-A0AAN1BC52-F1
#
_entry.id   AF-A0AAN1BC52-F1
#
_cell.length_a   1.000
_cell.length_b   1.000
_cell.length_c   1.000
_cell.angle_alpha   90.00
_cell.angle_beta   90.00
_cell.angle_gamma   90.00
#
_symmetry.space_group_name_H-M   'P 1'
#
loop_
_entity.id
_entity.type
_entity.pdbx_description
1 polymer ?
#
loop_
_entity_poly.entity_id
_entity_poly.type
_entity_poly.pdbx_seq_one_letter_code
_entity_poly.pdbx_strand_id
1 'polypeptide(L)'
;MKSKSHFVGAMDINGHPVSFFTTPHSEPDFLWLDIEELTQAVTVDQRAAQRLFEFARGIPFLKRPMAMTAHNGRLVAIGSGKLAQSLCACIDANNGYKGADPESWNAGPLTLKCIVAIADAQEAFAPLSFAGIAQAFKQQEVGHE
;
A
#
# COMPACT_ATOMS: atom_id res chain seq x y z
N MET A 1 23.20 0.03 2.72
CA MET A 1 23.00 0.59 1.35
C MET A 1 21.51 0.47 1.06
N LYS A 2 20.78 1.56 0.74
CA LYS A 2 19.37 1.45 0.36
C LYS A 2 19.30 0.69 -0.98
N SER A 3 18.56 -0.40 -1.02
CA SER A 3 18.33 -1.13 -2.27
C SER A 3 17.45 -0.26 -3.17
N LYS A 4 17.70 -0.25 -4.48
CA LYS A 4 16.77 0.39 -5.42
C LYS A 4 15.53 -0.51 -5.52
N SER A 5 14.35 0.07 -5.35
CA SER A 5 13.09 -0.66 -5.57
C SER A 5 12.86 -0.89 -7.06
N HIS A 6 12.47 -2.11 -7.42
CA HIS A 6 12.23 -2.52 -8.79
C HIS A 6 10.77 -2.95 -8.98
N PHE A 7 10.18 -2.61 -10.12
CA PHE A 7 8.85 -3.07 -10.51
C PHE A 7 8.83 -4.59 -10.64
N VAL A 8 7.79 -5.23 -10.10
CA VAL A 8 7.63 -6.70 -10.15
C VAL A 8 6.37 -7.15 -10.89
N GLY A 9 5.35 -6.30 -10.96
CA GLY A 9 4.07 -6.61 -11.60
C GLY A 9 2.99 -5.62 -11.21
N ALA A 10 1.78 -5.78 -11.72
CA ALA A 10 0.63 -4.96 -11.37
C ALA A 10 -0.59 -5.86 -11.06
N MET A 11 -1.43 -5.44 -10.12
CA MET A 11 -2.71 -6.09 -9.81
C MET A 11 -3.88 -5.12 -10.02
N ASP A 12 -5.04 -5.66 -10.36
CA ASP A 12 -6.27 -4.87 -10.38
C ASP A 12 -6.73 -4.57 -8.95
N ILE A 13 -6.90 -3.29 -8.65
CA ILE A 13 -7.55 -2.83 -7.43
C ILE A 13 -8.72 -1.98 -7.87
N ASN A 14 -9.94 -2.46 -7.61
CA ASN A 14 -11.17 -1.72 -7.89
C ASN A 14 -11.33 -1.31 -9.38
N GLY A 15 -10.91 -2.15 -10.32
CA GLY A 15 -11.01 -1.89 -11.76
C GLY A 15 -9.87 -1.04 -12.33
N HIS A 16 -8.83 -0.78 -11.54
CA HIS A 16 -7.67 -0.01 -11.95
C HIS A 16 -6.38 -0.80 -11.69
N PRO A 17 -5.43 -0.83 -12.66
CA PRO A 17 -4.14 -1.46 -12.45
C PRO A 17 -3.30 -0.64 -11.46
N VAL A 18 -2.72 -1.32 -10.46
CA VAL A 18 -1.80 -0.74 -9.48
C VAL A 18 -0.49 -1.50 -9.49
N SER A 19 0.61 -0.78 -9.69
CA SER A 19 1.96 -1.32 -9.83
C SER A 19 2.56 -1.67 -8.47
N PHE A 20 3.24 -2.82 -8.41
CA PHE A 20 3.95 -3.36 -7.25
C PHE A 20 5.46 -3.37 -7.47
N PHE A 21 6.19 -3.21 -6.38
CA PHE A 21 7.63 -3.01 -6.34
C PHE A 21 8.28 -3.78 -5.18
N THR A 22 9.54 -4.15 -5.36
CA THR A 22 10.37 -4.62 -4.25
C THR A 22 10.58 -3.51 -3.22
N THR A 23 10.81 -3.91 -1.98
CA THR A 23 11.04 -2.97 -0.88
C THR A 23 12.35 -2.18 -1.07
N PRO A 24 12.46 -0.96 -0.51
CA PRO A 24 13.65 -0.11 -0.64
C PRO A 24 14.79 -0.47 0.33
N HIS A 25 14.66 -1.59 1.05
CA HIS A 25 15.60 -2.09 2.04
C HIS A 25 15.91 -3.57 1.82
N SER A 26 16.93 -4.07 2.51
CA SER A 26 17.42 -5.45 2.34
C SER A 26 16.67 -6.48 3.18
N GLU A 27 15.95 -6.05 4.22
CA GLU A 27 15.19 -6.95 5.08
C GLU A 27 13.94 -7.45 4.37
N PRO A 28 13.57 -8.74 4.53
CA PRO A 28 12.31 -9.28 4.02
C PRO A 28 11.12 -8.46 4.51
N ASP A 29 10.29 -8.04 3.58
CA ASP A 29 9.05 -7.30 3.82
C ASP A 29 8.08 -7.57 2.66
N PHE A 30 6.83 -7.22 2.87
CA PHE A 30 5.81 -7.29 1.83
C PHE A 30 6.12 -6.31 0.70
N LEU A 31 5.62 -6.60 -0.50
CA LEU A 31 5.76 -5.72 -1.66
C LEU A 31 5.19 -4.33 -1.37
N TRP A 32 5.84 -3.34 -1.94
CA TRP A 32 5.39 -1.94 -1.92
C TRP A 32 4.63 -1.66 -3.20
N LEU A 33 3.79 -0.62 -3.22
CA LEU A 33 2.95 -0.31 -4.37
C LEU A 33 2.94 1.18 -4.69
N ASP A 34 2.65 1.51 -5.94
CA ASP A 34 2.46 2.88 -6.40
C ASP A 34 1.26 3.52 -5.69
N ILE A 35 1.54 4.52 -4.86
CA ILE A 35 0.53 5.18 -4.04
C ILE A 35 -0.33 6.12 -4.88
N GLU A 36 0.20 6.67 -5.96
CA GLU A 36 -0.57 7.53 -6.86
C GLU A 36 -1.60 6.69 -7.64
N GLU A 37 -1.17 5.57 -8.21
CA GLU A 37 -2.07 4.62 -8.91
C GLU A 37 -3.13 4.05 -7.95
N LEU A 38 -2.74 3.66 -6.72
CA LEU A 38 -3.70 3.24 -5.71
C LEU A 38 -4.71 4.35 -5.41
N THR A 39 -4.25 5.59 -5.23
CA THR A 39 -5.13 6.72 -4.90
C THR A 39 -6.14 6.97 -6.03
N GLN A 40 -5.73 6.82 -7.29
CA GLN A 40 -6.62 6.87 -8.44
C GLN A 40 -7.62 5.71 -8.45
N ALA A 41 -7.18 4.50 -8.08
CA ALA A 41 -8.02 3.31 -8.02
C ALA A 41 -9.17 3.42 -7.00
N VAL A 42 -8.95 4.13 -5.90
CA VAL A 42 -9.89 4.21 -4.77
C VAL A 42 -10.66 5.53 -4.69
N THR A 43 -10.48 6.44 -5.65
CA THR A 43 -11.21 7.71 -5.72
C THR A 43 -11.88 7.90 -7.07
N VAL A 44 -13.09 8.48 -7.07
CA VAL A 44 -13.89 8.68 -8.30
C VAL A 44 -13.54 10.00 -9.01
N ASP A 45 -12.93 10.95 -8.29
CA ASP A 45 -12.53 12.27 -8.79
C ASP A 45 -11.02 12.46 -8.71
N GLN A 46 -10.38 12.79 -9.82
CA GLN A 46 -8.94 13.07 -9.93
C GLN A 46 -8.47 14.17 -8.96
N ARG A 47 -9.31 15.17 -8.66
CA ARG A 47 -8.98 16.21 -7.66
C ARG A 47 -9.09 15.70 -6.23
N ALA A 48 -9.98 14.75 -5.96
CA ALA A 48 -10.01 14.05 -4.68
C ALA A 48 -8.78 13.14 -4.53
N ALA A 49 -8.39 12.47 -5.61
CA ALA A 49 -7.17 11.67 -5.68
C ALA A 49 -5.93 12.51 -5.32
N GLN A 50 -5.73 13.65 -5.99
CA GLN A 50 -4.59 14.53 -5.74
C GLN A 50 -4.57 15.08 -4.30
N ARG A 51 -5.73 15.49 -3.76
CA ARG A 51 -5.82 15.97 -2.37
C ARG A 51 -5.49 14.87 -1.37
N LEU A 52 -5.95 13.66 -1.63
CA LEU A 52 -5.69 12.51 -0.76
C LEU A 52 -4.21 12.10 -0.81
N PHE A 53 -3.61 12.11 -2.01
CA PHE A 53 -2.19 11.87 -2.19
C PHE A 53 -1.33 12.91 -1.46
N GLU A 54 -1.62 14.20 -1.63
CA GLU A 54 -0.90 15.28 -0.94
C GLU A 54 -1.12 15.23 0.59
N PHE A 55 -2.32 14.85 1.03
CA PHE A 55 -2.60 14.61 2.45
C PHE A 55 -1.78 13.43 2.99
N ALA A 56 -1.74 12.30 2.29
CA ALA A 56 -0.94 11.14 2.66
C ALA A 56 0.56 11.46 2.71
N ARG A 57 1.06 12.30 1.78
CA ARG A 57 2.43 12.82 1.80
C ARG A 57 2.71 13.79 2.95
N GLY A 58 1.70 14.53 3.39
CA GLY A 58 1.81 15.54 4.45
C GLY A 58 1.90 14.95 5.85
N ILE A 59 1.31 13.78 6.10
CA ILE A 59 1.21 13.16 7.42
C ILE A 59 2.56 12.59 7.88
N PRO A 60 3.15 13.09 9.00
CA PRO A 60 4.49 12.68 9.44
C PRO A 60 4.65 11.17 9.69
N PHE A 61 3.62 10.48 10.20
CA PHE A 61 3.67 9.03 10.40
C PHE A 61 3.52 8.22 9.10
N LEU A 62 3.00 8.83 8.02
CA LEU A 62 2.92 8.26 6.67
C LEU A 62 4.12 8.64 5.78
N LYS A 63 4.95 9.61 6.18
CA LYS A 63 6.20 9.96 5.48
C LYS A 63 7.27 8.87 5.55
N ARG A 64 7.30 8.08 6.63
CA ARG A 64 8.27 6.97 6.82
C ARG A 64 8.01 5.74 5.92
N PRO A 65 6.77 5.30 5.64
CA PRO A 65 6.49 4.17 4.75
C PRO A 65 6.51 4.48 3.24
N MET A 66 7.16 5.56 2.78
CA MET A 66 7.25 5.90 1.35
C MET A 66 8.68 6.03 0.82
N ALA A 67 8.87 5.70 -0.45
CA ALA A 67 10.13 5.82 -1.18
C ALA A 67 9.88 6.27 -2.62
N MET A 68 10.89 6.88 -3.25
CA MET A 68 10.82 7.25 -4.67
C MET A 68 11.60 6.23 -5.51
N THR A 69 11.04 5.79 -6.63
CA THR A 69 11.73 4.96 -7.62
C THR A 69 11.41 5.40 -9.05
N ALA A 70 12.20 4.98 -10.03
CA ALA A 70 11.94 5.25 -11.44
C ALA A 70 11.20 4.06 -12.07
N HIS A 71 10.11 4.34 -12.78
CA HIS A 71 9.35 3.34 -13.54
C HIS A 71 8.82 3.97 -14.82
N ASN A 72 8.96 3.31 -15.98
CA ASN A 72 8.46 3.79 -17.29
C ASN A 72 8.78 5.27 -17.60
N GLY A 73 10.01 5.72 -17.29
CA GLY A 73 10.44 7.09 -17.56
C GLY A 73 9.87 8.16 -16.62
N ARG A 74 9.11 7.80 -15.59
CA ARG A 74 8.62 8.70 -14.54
C ARG A 74 9.20 8.36 -13.17
N LEU A 75 9.20 9.36 -12.28
CA LEU A 75 9.50 9.16 -10.87
C LEU A 75 8.19 8.83 -10.13
N VAL A 76 8.15 7.70 -9.43
CA VAL A 76 6.98 7.13 -8.76
C VAL A 76 7.19 7.14 -7.25
N ALA A 77 6.16 7.53 -6.51
CA ALA A 77 6.10 7.39 -5.06
C ALA A 77 5.48 6.04 -4.70
N ILE A 78 6.29 5.15 -4.15
CA ILE A 78 5.86 3.83 -3.69
C ILE A 78 5.72 3.84 -2.16
N GLY A 79 4.85 2.98 -1.64
CA GLY A 79 4.69 2.84 -0.20
C GLY A 79 4.33 1.44 0.25
N SER A 80 4.50 1.19 1.55
CA SER A 80 4.20 -0.11 2.16
C SER A 80 2.72 -0.48 2.05
N GLY A 81 2.43 -1.78 2.12
CA GLY A 81 1.05 -2.29 2.21
C GLY A 81 0.27 -1.69 3.38
N LYS A 82 0.91 -1.44 4.53
CA LYS A 82 0.27 -0.79 5.68
C LYS A 82 -0.20 0.63 5.37
N LEU A 83 0.60 1.41 4.64
CA LEU A 83 0.20 2.75 4.18
C LEU A 83 -1.00 2.65 3.25
N ALA A 84 -0.96 1.74 2.27
CA ALA A 84 -2.04 1.53 1.31
C ALA A 84 -3.36 1.13 1.98
N GLN A 85 -3.31 0.20 2.95
CA GLN A 85 -4.46 -0.21 3.75
C GLN A 85 -5.00 0.96 4.58
N SER A 86 -4.12 1.73 5.24
CA SER A 86 -4.51 2.90 6.03
C SER A 86 -5.20 3.97 5.18
N LEU A 87 -4.73 4.18 3.95
CA LEU A 87 -5.34 5.08 2.98
C LEU A 87 -6.76 4.63 2.63
N CYS A 88 -6.93 3.35 2.30
CA CYS A 88 -8.23 2.78 1.96
C CYS A 88 -9.21 2.86 3.16
N ALA A 89 -8.72 2.60 4.37
CA ALA A 89 -9.52 2.69 5.59
C ALA A 89 -10.01 4.12 5.88
N CYS A 90 -9.16 5.13 5.66
CA CYS A 90 -9.58 6.53 5.76
C CYS A 90 -10.71 6.87 4.78
N ILE A 91 -10.66 6.34 3.56
CA ILE A 91 -11.70 6.57 2.55
C ILE A 91 -12.98 5.82 2.90
N ASP A 92 -12.88 4.55 3.32
CA ASP A 92 -14.03 3.78 3.79
C ASP A 92 -14.74 4.52 4.93
N ALA A 93 -13.99 5.00 5.92
CA ALA A 93 -14.51 5.79 7.03
C ALA A 93 -15.19 7.09 6.56
N ASN A 94 -14.58 7.82 5.62
CA ASN A 94 -15.15 9.04 5.03
C ASN A 94 -16.43 8.74 4.22
N ASN A 95 -16.52 7.57 3.60
CA ASN A 95 -17.71 7.09 2.91
C ASN A 95 -18.78 6.56 3.86
N GLY A 96 -18.59 6.70 5.17
CA GLY A 96 -19.56 6.34 6.19
C GLY A 96 -19.46 4.89 6.67
N TYR A 97 -18.41 4.15 6.30
CA TYR A 97 -18.14 2.85 6.89
C TYR A 97 -17.83 3.04 8.37
N LYS A 98 -18.68 2.46 9.21
CA LYS A 98 -18.51 2.38 10.66
C LYS A 98 -18.41 0.88 10.92
N GLY A 99 -17.21 0.39 11.22
CA GLY A 99 -16.93 -1.03 11.37
C GLY A 99 -18.06 -1.78 12.05
N ALA A 100 -18.52 -2.86 11.41
CA ALA A 100 -19.60 -3.66 11.93
C ALA A 100 -18.97 -4.82 12.69
N ASP A 101 -19.13 -4.81 14.02
CA ASP A 101 -18.74 -5.90 14.92
C ASP A 101 -17.21 -6.14 15.06
N PRO A 102 -16.64 -6.07 16.28
CA PRO A 102 -15.27 -6.47 16.57
C PRO A 102 -14.86 -7.88 16.10
N GLU A 103 -15.81 -8.78 15.86
CA GLU A 103 -15.55 -10.16 15.41
C GLU A 103 -15.46 -10.33 13.88
N SER A 104 -15.91 -9.34 13.09
CA SER A 104 -15.63 -9.33 11.66
C SER A 104 -14.17 -8.87 11.45
N TRP A 105 -13.57 -9.13 10.28
CA TRP A 105 -12.26 -8.56 9.92
C TRP A 105 -12.23 -7.00 9.96
N ASN A 106 -13.36 -6.36 10.28
CA ASN A 106 -13.57 -4.96 10.65
C ASN A 106 -12.92 -3.93 9.72
N ALA A 107 -12.71 -4.33 8.47
CA ALA A 107 -12.15 -3.53 7.40
C ALA A 107 -13.27 -3.14 6.42
N GLY A 108 -13.24 -1.89 5.97
CA GLY A 108 -14.19 -1.43 4.97
C GLY A 108 -13.96 -2.07 3.60
N PRO A 109 -14.92 -1.94 2.67
CA PRO A 109 -14.85 -2.62 1.37
C PRO A 109 -13.60 -2.30 0.54
N LEU A 110 -13.10 -1.05 0.54
CA LEU A 110 -11.88 -0.70 -0.19
C LEU A 110 -10.65 -1.27 0.51
N THR A 111 -10.63 -1.21 1.84
CA THR A 111 -9.56 -1.77 2.66
C THR A 111 -9.41 -3.28 2.41
N LEU A 112 -10.53 -4.01 2.37
CA LEU A 112 -10.54 -5.45 2.06
C LEU A 112 -10.01 -5.74 0.66
N LYS A 113 -10.46 -5.01 -0.37
CA LYS A 113 -9.94 -5.14 -1.74
C LYS A 113 -8.42 -4.90 -1.79
N CYS A 114 -7.92 -3.90 -1.06
CA CYS A 114 -6.50 -3.61 -0.98
C CYS A 114 -5.72 -4.73 -0.29
N ILE A 115 -6.22 -5.26 0.83
CA ILE A 115 -5.59 -6.39 1.55
C ILE A 115 -5.46 -7.61 0.63
N VAL A 116 -6.54 -7.98 -0.07
CA VAL A 116 -6.56 -9.13 -0.98
C VAL A 116 -5.57 -8.91 -2.13
N ALA A 117 -5.60 -7.73 -2.78
CA ALA A 117 -4.69 -7.45 -3.88
C ALA A 117 -3.20 -7.46 -3.46
N ILE A 118 -2.88 -7.00 -2.25
CA ILE A 118 -1.51 -7.09 -1.71
C ILE A 118 -1.10 -8.55 -1.49
N ALA A 119 -2.00 -9.38 -0.93
CA ALA A 119 -1.73 -10.80 -0.72
C ALA A 119 -1.51 -11.53 -2.05
N ASP A 120 -2.39 -11.32 -3.02
CA ASP A 120 -2.29 -11.90 -4.36
C ASP A 120 -1.01 -11.45 -5.07
N ALA A 121 -0.66 -10.17 -4.97
CA ALA A 121 0.60 -9.64 -5.52
C ALA A 121 1.82 -10.29 -4.87
N GLN A 122 1.80 -10.46 -3.54
CA GLN A 122 2.89 -11.10 -2.82
C GLN A 122 3.08 -12.55 -3.29
N GLU A 123 2.00 -13.30 -3.38
CA GLU A 123 2.03 -14.70 -3.82
C GLU A 123 2.51 -14.82 -5.28
N ALA A 124 2.02 -13.96 -6.16
CA ALA A 124 2.31 -14.03 -7.58
C ALA A 124 3.75 -13.58 -7.93
N PHE A 125 4.25 -12.53 -7.30
CA PHE A 125 5.47 -11.86 -7.75
C PHE A 125 6.68 -12.05 -6.83
N ALA A 126 6.47 -12.30 -5.53
CA ALA A 126 7.57 -12.41 -4.57
C ALA A 126 7.19 -13.26 -3.34
N PRO A 127 6.81 -14.54 -3.50
CA PRO A 127 6.35 -15.34 -2.38
C PRO A 127 7.41 -15.42 -1.27
N LEU A 128 7.00 -15.17 -0.03
CA LEU A 128 7.87 -15.23 1.13
C LEU A 128 7.78 -16.59 1.82
N SER A 129 8.91 -17.06 2.37
CA SER A 129 8.89 -18.17 3.31
C SER A 129 8.20 -17.76 4.63
N PHE A 130 7.82 -18.72 5.47
CA PHE A 130 7.24 -18.43 6.78
C PHE A 130 8.14 -17.50 7.64
N ALA A 131 9.46 -17.71 7.61
CA ALA A 131 10.42 -16.83 8.28
C ALA A 131 10.44 -15.42 7.67
N GLY A 132 10.31 -15.32 6.33
CA GLY A 132 10.19 -14.04 5.63
C GLY A 132 8.90 -13.29 6.00
N ILE A 133 7.77 -14.00 6.10
CA ILE A 133 6.49 -13.43 6.55
C ILE A 133 6.61 -12.90 7.98
N ALA A 134 7.18 -13.69 8.90
CA ALA A 134 7.38 -13.27 10.29
C ALA A 134 8.28 -12.02 10.40
N GLN A 135 9.32 -11.92 9.55
CA GLN A 135 10.16 -10.74 9.48
C GLN A 135 9.42 -9.53 8.90
N ALA A 136 8.63 -9.73 7.85
CA ALA A 136 7.82 -8.68 7.22
C ALA A 136 6.82 -8.06 8.20
N PHE A 137 6.15 -8.88 9.02
CA PHE A 137 5.26 -8.38 10.06
C PHE A 137 5.97 -7.47 11.07
N LYS A 138 7.20 -7.81 11.48
CA LYS A 138 7.98 -6.94 12.37
C LYS A 138 8.27 -5.58 11.74
N GLN A 139 8.56 -5.54 10.44
CA GLN A 139 8.79 -4.28 9.72
C GLN A 139 7.56 -3.35 9.74
N GLN A 140 6.35 -3.92 9.81
CA GLN A 140 5.12 -3.13 9.89
C GLN A 140 4.88 -2.51 11.28
N GLU A 141 5.52 -3.01 12.34
CA GLU A 141 5.35 -2.53 13.72
C GLU A 141 6.32 -1.39 14.10
N VAL A 142 7.48 -1.27 13.41
CA VAL A 142 8.56 -0.30 13.74
C VAL A 142 8.21 1.19 13.46
N GLY A 143 6.92 1.51 13.27
CA GLY A 143 6.43 2.89 13.16
C GLY A 143 6.11 3.57 14.50
N HIS A 144 6.20 2.84 15.62
CA HIS A 144 5.86 3.31 16.97
C HIS A 144 7.11 3.52 17.86
N GLU A 145 8.07 4.30 17.38
CA GLU A 145 9.06 4.99 18.23
C GLU A 145 9.30 6.41 17.74
#